data_AF-Q39SL8-F1
#
_entry.id   AF-Q39SL8-F1
#
_cell.length_a   1.000
_cell.length_b   1.000
_cell.length_c   1.000
_cell.angle_alpha   90.00
_cell.angle_beta   90.00
_cell.angle_gamma   90.00
#
_symmetry.space_group_name_H-M   'P 1'
#
loop_
_entity.id
_entity.type
_entity.pdbx_description
1 polymer ?
#
loop_
_entity_poly.entity_id
_entity_poly.type
_entity_poly.pdbx_seq_one_letter_code
_entity_poly.pdbx_strand_id
1 'polypeptide(L)'
;MELLQNILQNSLFRQVHDRRRSELRNIFADLEGCPHKHFLSLHKYTNGTPQRFYCRSSYTKYLKWLQSIDLDQRDKLQEYFRDFMVELNHAFLHLTEINQFDWHDQLDTSDNYELTRFIDQNIHPTYLRLIEAVYSPMLRIPAYFSRLKRGKGTEKLDVFNIVEELKTSDLNELTVHYRHVVRNGIAHGGIKFFDNSISYKDKQRNEDVLSDRTMVNVCDNIIDTCNAIVLAFSVFVIANQHHGYEIPNQLLIDELKEETKTPWWEIIGCTPSEYTDLNQLIVHVRARTYDFFKVQVSVFQSGYLAELFAPGYSRYFFSIRSPNAWPGFTVFDGEKLRLLRQSGCPRLEDYQGVVIENLIFFVPRLKLPRFIHRMGTMYSYFRVNMPIIAADFRKSMRLPSLKVRDAKIHRNSWGLVLSGTVLIQDQSDDLISDIRKVLRRIISKSLSHARQHTSRLDLLRYLPLGYARISVYCGDHRRRQFGGLGKDLVCTVQVQRIIRIQAPDIFGSTIEKRGRYRIAWNRAWLEDMDGQPAV
;
A
#
# COMPACT_ATOMS: atom_id res chain seq x y z
N MET A 1 6.71 34.93 6.15
CA MET A 1 6.96 34.34 7.49
C MET A 1 5.70 33.70 8.10
N GLU A 2 4.49 33.97 7.60
CA GLU A 2 3.25 33.30 8.06
C GLU A 2 3.18 31.78 7.81
N LEU A 3 3.97 31.25 6.87
CA LEU A 3 4.04 29.81 6.52
C LEU A 3 4.58 28.88 7.64
N LEU A 4 5.08 29.43 8.74
CA LEU A 4 5.64 28.70 9.89
C LEU A 4 4.79 28.80 11.17
N GLN A 5 3.60 29.41 11.11
CA GLN A 5 2.77 29.61 12.31
C GLN A 5 2.18 28.31 12.90
N ASN A 6 2.24 27.20 12.17
CA ASN A 6 1.72 25.93 12.65
C ASN A 6 2.67 24.77 12.29
N ILE A 7 3.48 24.33 13.25
CA ILE A 7 4.44 23.24 13.05
C ILE A 7 3.75 21.88 12.85
N LEU A 8 2.46 21.78 13.22
CA LEU A 8 1.67 20.56 13.16
C LEU A 8 1.39 20.11 11.73
N GLN A 9 1.48 21.02 10.76
CA GLN A 9 1.16 20.73 9.37
C GLN A 9 2.30 21.15 8.46
N ASN A 10 2.78 20.21 7.67
CA ASN A 10 3.70 20.52 6.60
C ASN A 10 2.97 21.32 5.51
N SER A 11 3.22 22.63 5.45
CA SER A 11 2.53 23.54 4.53
C SER A 11 2.66 23.14 3.06
N LEU A 12 3.73 22.43 2.68
CA LEU A 12 3.94 21.94 1.30
C LEU A 12 3.08 20.73 0.95
N PHE A 13 2.64 19.98 1.97
CA PHE A 13 1.87 18.75 1.83
C PHE A 13 0.46 18.86 2.36
N ARG A 14 0.07 19.97 2.99
CA ARG A 14 -1.28 20.14 3.57
C ARG A 14 -2.39 19.79 2.58
N GLN A 15 -2.34 20.34 1.36
CA GLN A 15 -3.32 20.04 0.31
C GLN A 15 -3.29 18.56 -0.11
N VAL A 16 -2.10 17.96 -0.17
CA VAL A 16 -1.92 16.54 -0.48
C VAL A 16 -2.55 15.67 0.62
N HIS A 17 -2.26 15.97 1.88
CA HIS A 17 -2.75 15.24 3.03
C HIS A 17 -4.27 15.37 3.15
N ASP A 18 -4.80 16.58 3.01
CA ASP A 18 -6.25 16.82 3.05
C ASP A 18 -6.97 16.08 1.93
N ARG A 19 -6.43 16.09 0.71
CA ARG A 19 -6.96 15.28 -0.41
C ARG A 19 -6.94 13.79 -0.10
N ARG A 20 -5.81 13.27 0.38
CA ARG A 20 -5.69 11.84 0.75
C ARG A 20 -6.69 11.45 1.83
N ARG A 21 -6.90 12.31 2.84
CA ARG A 21 -7.92 12.09 3.87
C ARG A 21 -9.33 12.08 3.28
N SER A 22 -9.64 12.99 2.36
CA SER A 22 -10.91 12.98 1.64
C SER A 22 -11.10 11.71 0.81
N GLU A 23 -10.07 11.28 0.08
CA GLU A 23 -10.10 10.01 -0.68
C GLU A 23 -10.31 8.80 0.24
N LEU A 24 -9.65 8.79 1.42
CA LEU A 24 -9.84 7.73 2.42
C LEU A 24 -11.26 7.70 2.98
N ARG A 25 -11.87 8.83 3.29
CA ARG A 25 -13.28 8.90 3.74
C ARG A 25 -14.26 8.38 2.70
N ASN A 26 -14.01 8.69 1.42
CA ASN A 26 -14.85 8.19 0.33
C ASN A 26 -14.76 6.66 0.16
N ILE A 27 -13.61 6.05 0.47
CA ILE A 27 -13.39 4.61 0.32
C ILE A 27 -13.80 3.85 1.60
N PHE A 28 -13.56 4.44 2.77
CA PHE A 28 -13.82 3.86 4.09
C PHE A 28 -14.77 4.80 4.84
N ALA A 29 -16.07 4.64 4.62
CA ALA A 29 -17.12 5.50 5.16
C ALA A 29 -17.08 5.58 6.71
N ASP A 30 -16.64 4.52 7.38
CA ASP A 30 -16.49 4.49 8.85
C ASP A 30 -15.52 5.55 9.39
N LEU A 31 -14.65 6.12 8.53
CA LEU A 31 -13.77 7.23 8.91
C LEU A 31 -14.45 8.60 8.92
N GLU A 32 -15.69 8.74 8.42
CA GLU A 32 -16.43 10.02 8.45
C GLU A 32 -16.73 10.47 9.88
N GLY A 33 -17.05 9.52 10.78
CA GLY A 33 -17.31 9.76 12.19
C GLY A 33 -16.06 9.87 13.07
N CYS A 34 -14.85 9.75 12.49
CA CYS A 34 -13.61 9.76 13.27
C CYS A 34 -13.37 11.16 13.88
N PRO A 35 -13.12 11.27 15.20
CA PRO A 35 -13.01 12.55 15.91
C PRO A 35 -11.71 13.32 15.57
N HIS A 36 -10.74 12.67 14.95
CA HIS A 36 -9.44 13.25 14.59
C HIS A 36 -9.11 13.07 13.10
N LYS A 37 -7.97 13.60 12.65
CA LYS A 37 -7.54 13.56 11.23
C LYS A 37 -6.37 12.59 10.97
N HIS A 38 -5.94 11.86 11.99
CA HIS A 38 -4.79 10.96 11.94
C HIS A 38 -5.18 9.57 11.44
N PHE A 39 -5.21 9.41 10.12
CA PHE A 39 -5.45 8.14 9.44
C PHE A 39 -4.81 8.09 8.04
N LEU A 40 -3.81 8.93 7.78
CA LEU A 40 -3.10 8.96 6.50
C LEU A 40 -2.33 7.69 6.20
N SER A 41 -1.91 6.95 7.22
CA SER A 41 -1.27 5.64 7.12
C SER A 41 -2.10 4.64 6.30
N LEU A 42 -3.44 4.78 6.31
CA LEU A 42 -4.35 3.94 5.54
C LEU A 42 -4.30 4.23 4.03
N HIS A 43 -3.72 5.35 3.60
CA HIS A 43 -3.57 5.69 2.17
C HIS A 43 -2.72 4.66 1.40
N LYS A 44 -1.91 3.84 2.09
CA LYS A 44 -1.22 2.71 1.47
C LYS A 44 -2.20 1.71 0.81
N TYR A 45 -3.43 1.58 1.30
CA TYR A 45 -4.45 0.69 0.74
C TYR A 45 -5.17 1.26 -0.50
N THR A 46 -4.93 2.52 -0.89
CA THR A 46 -5.51 3.09 -2.11
C THR A 46 -4.57 2.91 -3.31
N ASN A 47 -3.27 3.10 -3.07
CA ASN A 47 -2.27 3.20 -4.13
C ASN A 47 -1.06 2.27 -3.95
N GLY A 48 -0.77 1.83 -2.72
CA GLY A 48 0.37 0.97 -2.40
C GLY A 48 0.21 -0.46 -2.93
N THR A 49 1.33 -1.10 -3.25
CA THR A 49 1.38 -2.50 -3.67
C THR A 49 2.13 -3.29 -2.58
N PRO A 50 1.60 -4.42 -2.09
CA PRO A 50 0.38 -5.11 -2.52
C PRO A 50 -0.91 -4.58 -1.87
N GLN A 51 -0.84 -3.65 -0.92
CA GLN A 51 -1.95 -3.31 -0.03
C GLN A 51 -3.25 -2.96 -0.75
N ARG A 52 -3.19 -2.27 -1.90
CA ARG A 52 -4.40 -1.92 -2.68
C ARG A 52 -5.19 -3.10 -3.23
N PHE A 53 -4.59 -4.28 -3.28
CA PHE A 53 -5.21 -5.51 -3.75
C PHE A 53 -5.92 -6.29 -2.64
N TYR A 54 -6.05 -5.70 -1.45
CA TYR A 54 -6.75 -6.32 -0.33
C TYR A 54 -8.13 -6.89 -0.73
N CYS A 55 -8.48 -8.02 -0.13
CA CYS A 55 -9.75 -8.68 -0.39
C CYS A 55 -10.93 -7.87 0.20
N ARG A 56 -11.70 -7.19 -0.65
CA ARG A 56 -12.79 -6.29 -0.22
C ARG A 56 -13.89 -6.99 0.57
N SER A 57 -14.25 -8.21 0.21
CA SER A 57 -15.27 -8.99 0.93
C SER A 57 -14.80 -9.35 2.35
N SER A 58 -13.54 -9.79 2.47
CA SER A 58 -12.88 -10.06 3.76
C SER A 58 -12.85 -8.81 4.65
N TYR A 59 -12.50 -7.65 4.09
CA TYR A 59 -12.53 -6.36 4.80
C TYR A 59 -13.92 -6.08 5.37
N THR A 60 -14.95 -6.11 4.52
CA THR A 60 -16.33 -5.78 4.91
C THR A 60 -16.86 -6.74 5.97
N LYS A 61 -16.63 -8.05 5.82
CA LYS A 61 -17.10 -9.05 6.78
C LYS A 61 -16.42 -8.91 8.14
N TYR A 62 -15.10 -8.73 8.14
CA TYR A 62 -14.34 -8.60 9.37
C TYR A 62 -14.67 -7.30 10.12
N LEU A 63 -14.80 -6.18 9.40
CA LEU A 63 -15.19 -4.89 9.99
C LEU A 63 -16.59 -4.95 10.61
N LYS A 64 -17.58 -5.47 9.87
CA LYS A 64 -18.95 -5.64 10.38
C LYS A 64 -18.98 -6.52 11.63
N TRP A 65 -18.17 -7.58 11.64
CA TRP A 65 -18.06 -8.44 12.80
C TRP A 65 -17.47 -7.71 14.02
N LEU A 66 -16.39 -6.94 13.86
CA LEU A 66 -15.82 -6.12 14.93
C LEU A 66 -16.85 -5.13 15.49
N GLN A 67 -17.58 -4.43 14.61
CA GLN A 67 -18.65 -3.51 15.00
C GLN A 67 -19.76 -4.22 15.79
N SER A 68 -20.17 -5.42 15.36
CA SER A 68 -21.17 -6.20 16.08
C SER A 68 -20.72 -6.64 17.47
N ILE A 69 -19.45 -7.01 17.63
CA ILE A 69 -18.92 -7.40 18.94
C ILE A 69 -18.68 -6.20 19.85
N ASP A 70 -18.28 -5.04 19.34
CA ASP A 70 -18.22 -3.81 20.13
C ASP A 70 -19.59 -3.45 20.72
N LEU A 71 -20.66 -3.59 19.94
CA LEU A 71 -22.02 -3.31 20.42
C LEU A 71 -22.51 -4.29 21.50
N ASP A 72 -22.11 -5.57 21.42
CA ASP A 72 -22.56 -6.62 22.34
C ASP A 72 -21.66 -6.75 23.59
N GLN A 73 -20.33 -6.65 23.42
CA GLN A 73 -19.32 -7.06 24.41
C GLN A 73 -18.08 -6.15 24.41
N ARG A 74 -18.28 -4.83 24.31
CA ARG A 74 -17.19 -3.82 24.29
C ARG A 74 -16.08 -4.08 25.31
N ASP A 75 -16.44 -4.20 26.59
CA ASP A 75 -15.46 -4.30 27.68
C ASP A 75 -14.55 -5.52 27.52
N LYS A 76 -15.13 -6.66 27.12
CA LYS A 76 -14.36 -7.89 26.84
C LYS A 76 -13.49 -7.75 25.61
N LEU A 77 -13.96 -7.05 24.57
CA LEU A 77 -13.15 -6.79 23.37
C LEU A 77 -11.97 -5.88 23.69
N GLN A 78 -12.18 -4.87 24.55
CA GLN A 78 -11.10 -4.00 25.03
C GLN A 78 -10.08 -4.74 25.88
N GLU A 79 -10.55 -5.57 26.81
CA GLU A 79 -9.69 -6.44 27.62
C GLU A 79 -8.85 -7.35 26.72
N TYR A 80 -9.47 -8.02 25.75
CA TYR A 80 -8.75 -8.85 24.78
C TYR A 80 -7.67 -8.04 24.03
N PHE A 81 -7.99 -6.83 23.54
CA PHE A 81 -7.00 -6.03 22.82
C PHE A 81 -5.83 -5.62 23.70
N ARG A 82 -6.05 -5.29 24.98
CA ARG A 82 -4.97 -4.98 25.93
C ARG A 82 -4.09 -6.21 26.17
N ASP A 83 -4.70 -7.35 26.46
CA ASP A 83 -3.99 -8.58 26.80
C ASP A 83 -3.15 -9.11 25.63
N PHE A 84 -3.64 -8.94 24.40
CA PHE A 84 -2.97 -9.41 23.18
C PHE A 84 -2.28 -8.29 22.39
N MET A 85 -2.09 -7.10 22.97
CA MET A 85 -1.55 -5.92 22.27
C MET A 85 -0.17 -6.16 21.63
N VAL A 86 0.70 -6.93 22.30
CA VAL A 86 2.03 -7.28 21.77
C VAL A 86 1.92 -8.12 20.49
N GLU A 87 1.05 -9.13 20.50
CA GLU A 87 0.85 -10.02 19.35
C GLU A 87 0.21 -9.25 18.16
N LEU A 88 -0.75 -8.37 18.45
CA LEU A 88 -1.34 -7.49 17.45
C LEU A 88 -0.29 -6.56 16.84
N ASN A 89 0.56 -5.94 17.65
CA ASN A 89 1.67 -5.11 17.16
C ASN A 89 2.62 -5.88 16.25
N HIS A 90 2.99 -7.12 16.61
CA HIS A 90 3.83 -7.96 15.76
C HIS A 90 3.15 -8.31 14.43
N ALA A 91 1.84 -8.57 14.42
CA ALA A 91 1.09 -8.82 13.19
C ALA A 91 1.16 -7.61 12.23
N PHE A 92 1.01 -6.39 12.75
CA PHE A 92 1.19 -5.18 11.95
C PHE A 92 2.63 -5.02 11.42
N LEU A 93 3.62 -5.30 12.26
CA LEU A 93 5.04 -5.21 11.88
C LEU A 93 5.38 -6.19 10.76
N HIS A 94 5.04 -7.48 10.94
CA HIS A 94 5.32 -8.52 9.96
C HIS A 94 4.61 -8.29 8.63
N LEU A 95 3.34 -7.88 8.66
CA LEU A 95 2.63 -7.53 7.43
C LEU A 95 3.28 -6.34 6.73
N THR A 96 3.75 -5.34 7.48
CA THR A 96 4.43 -4.17 6.92
C THR A 96 5.74 -4.56 6.25
N GLU A 97 6.54 -5.42 6.86
CA GLU A 97 7.78 -5.94 6.27
C GLU A 97 7.52 -6.78 5.01
N ILE A 98 6.55 -7.69 5.07
CA ILE A 98 6.20 -8.54 3.92
C ILE A 98 5.72 -7.68 2.76
N ASN A 99 4.89 -6.68 3.02
CA ASN A 99 4.39 -5.77 2.01
C ASN A 99 5.48 -4.90 1.35
N GLN A 100 6.71 -4.84 1.90
CA GLN A 100 7.83 -4.12 1.30
C GLN A 100 8.57 -4.93 0.23
N PHE A 101 8.26 -6.22 0.05
CA PHE A 101 8.91 -7.00 -1.00
C PHE A 101 8.53 -6.53 -2.41
N ASP A 102 9.53 -6.38 -3.28
CA ASP A 102 9.33 -5.79 -4.61
C ASP A 102 8.60 -6.72 -5.61
N TRP A 103 8.53 -8.02 -5.31
CA TRP A 103 7.97 -9.05 -6.21
C TRP A 103 6.43 -9.11 -6.22
N HIS A 104 5.77 -8.34 -5.35
CA HIS A 104 4.31 -8.37 -5.21
C HIS A 104 3.54 -7.94 -6.47
N ASP A 105 4.07 -7.04 -7.31
CA ASP A 105 3.40 -6.63 -8.55
C ASP A 105 3.81 -7.51 -9.75
N GLN A 106 5.09 -7.87 -9.83
CA GLN A 106 5.69 -8.58 -10.96
C GLN A 106 6.77 -9.56 -10.47
N LEU A 107 6.83 -10.73 -11.09
CA LEU A 107 7.90 -11.71 -10.89
C LEU A 107 8.89 -11.58 -12.05
N ASP A 108 10.17 -11.44 -11.72
CA ASP A 108 11.26 -11.45 -12.69
C ASP A 108 11.89 -12.85 -12.73
N THR A 109 11.13 -13.82 -13.23
CA THR A 109 11.59 -15.21 -13.43
C THR A 109 11.52 -15.54 -14.91
N SER A 110 12.67 -15.76 -15.53
CA SER A 110 12.81 -15.93 -16.98
C SER A 110 12.62 -17.37 -17.44
N ASP A 111 12.82 -18.34 -16.54
CA ASP A 111 12.61 -19.77 -16.79
C ASP A 111 11.95 -20.50 -15.60
N ASN A 112 11.63 -21.79 -15.80
CA ASN A 112 10.96 -22.63 -14.81
C ASN A 112 11.83 -22.87 -13.56
N TYR A 113 13.14 -23.04 -13.72
CA TYR A 113 14.04 -23.29 -12.58
C TYR A 113 14.15 -22.07 -11.67
N GLU A 114 14.27 -20.88 -12.25
CA GLU A 114 14.25 -19.61 -11.51
C GLU A 114 12.93 -19.43 -10.76
N LEU A 115 11.80 -19.78 -11.38
CA LEU A 115 10.50 -19.74 -10.71
C LEU A 115 10.43 -20.73 -9.54
N THR A 116 10.85 -21.99 -9.74
CA THR A 116 10.89 -22.99 -8.67
C THR A 116 11.75 -22.52 -7.50
N ARG A 117 12.97 -22.05 -7.78
CA ARG A 117 13.89 -21.51 -6.76
C ARG A 117 13.30 -20.28 -6.06
N PHE A 118 12.64 -19.40 -6.80
CA PHE A 118 12.00 -18.23 -6.24
C PHE A 118 10.86 -18.61 -5.29
N ILE A 119 10.06 -19.62 -5.66
CA ILE A 119 8.98 -20.14 -4.81
C ILE A 119 9.55 -20.67 -3.50
N ASP A 120 10.57 -21.52 -3.57
CA ASP A 120 11.22 -22.12 -2.40
C ASP A 120 11.85 -21.07 -1.47
N GLN A 121 12.56 -20.09 -2.04
CA GLN A 121 13.34 -19.11 -1.26
C GLN A 121 12.53 -17.90 -0.77
N ASN A 122 11.41 -17.57 -1.43
CA ASN A 122 10.67 -16.34 -1.13
C ASN A 122 9.19 -16.61 -0.84
N ILE A 123 8.49 -17.35 -1.70
CA ILE A 123 7.04 -17.56 -1.57
C ILE A 123 6.72 -18.46 -0.37
N HIS A 124 7.39 -19.60 -0.21
CA HIS A 124 7.12 -20.52 0.91
C HIS A 124 7.38 -19.88 2.28
N PRO A 125 8.54 -19.22 2.53
CA PRO A 125 8.77 -18.52 3.80
C PRO A 125 7.77 -17.39 4.03
N THR A 126 7.41 -16.63 2.98
CA THR A 126 6.42 -15.55 3.09
C THR A 126 5.04 -16.09 3.45
N TYR A 127 4.59 -17.15 2.79
CA TYR A 127 3.31 -17.80 3.06
C TYR A 127 3.23 -18.31 4.50
N LEU A 128 4.28 -18.98 4.99
CA LEU A 128 4.33 -19.47 6.36
C LEU A 128 4.31 -18.30 7.37
N ARG A 129 5.13 -17.28 7.14
CA ARG A 129 5.20 -16.09 8.00
C ARG A 129 3.88 -15.33 8.05
N LEU A 130 3.17 -15.19 6.93
CA LEU A 130 1.83 -14.57 6.90
C LEU A 130 0.84 -15.35 7.75
N ILE A 131 0.80 -16.67 7.57
CA ILE A 131 -0.13 -17.52 8.29
C ILE A 131 0.08 -17.43 9.81
N GLU A 132 1.33 -17.56 10.23
CA GLU A 132 1.65 -17.69 11.65
C GLU A 132 1.68 -16.34 12.36
N ALA A 133 2.22 -15.31 11.71
CA ALA A 133 2.53 -14.06 12.37
C ALA A 133 1.47 -12.96 12.14
N VAL A 134 0.58 -13.10 11.15
CA VAL A 134 -0.44 -12.08 10.82
C VAL A 134 -1.84 -12.67 10.83
N TYR A 135 -2.07 -13.67 10.00
CA TYR A 135 -3.38 -14.27 9.77
C TYR A 135 -3.92 -14.94 11.03
N SER A 136 -3.12 -15.77 11.71
CA SER A 136 -3.55 -16.47 12.91
C SER A 136 -3.86 -15.53 14.08
N PRO A 137 -3.01 -14.56 14.47
CA PRO A 137 -3.35 -13.60 15.51
C PRO A 137 -4.65 -12.84 15.22
N MET A 138 -4.83 -12.38 13.98
CA MET A 138 -5.99 -11.58 13.60
C MET A 138 -7.29 -12.40 13.57
N LEU A 139 -7.24 -13.64 13.09
CA LEU A 139 -8.40 -14.54 13.11
C LEU A 139 -8.65 -15.20 14.47
N ARG A 140 -7.69 -15.15 15.40
CA ARG A 140 -7.91 -15.61 16.78
C ARG A 140 -8.95 -14.76 17.48
N ILE A 141 -9.04 -13.47 17.18
CA ILE A 141 -10.03 -12.55 17.77
C ILE A 141 -11.46 -13.12 17.58
N PRO A 142 -11.96 -13.35 16.35
CA PRO A 142 -13.29 -13.92 16.19
C PRO A 142 -13.45 -15.36 16.69
N ALA A 143 -12.42 -16.19 16.58
CA ALA A 143 -12.48 -17.56 17.10
C ALA A 143 -12.61 -17.59 18.63
N TYR A 144 -11.91 -16.69 19.34
CA TYR A 144 -11.99 -16.51 20.78
C TYR A 144 -13.41 -16.17 21.22
N PHE A 145 -14.01 -15.13 20.63
CA PHE A 145 -15.37 -14.71 20.97
C PHE A 145 -16.42 -15.75 20.58
N SER A 146 -16.23 -16.48 19.48
CA SER A 146 -17.10 -17.60 19.10
C SER A 146 -17.08 -18.73 20.14
N ARG A 147 -15.91 -19.10 20.66
CA ARG A 147 -15.79 -20.11 21.74
C ARG A 147 -16.36 -19.61 23.06
N LEU A 148 -16.08 -18.36 23.41
CA LEU A 148 -16.58 -17.73 24.63
C LEU A 148 -18.11 -17.74 24.68
N LYS A 149 -18.77 -17.39 23.57
CA LYS A 149 -20.24 -17.40 23.45
C LYS A 149 -20.85 -18.80 23.66
N ARG A 150 -20.11 -19.87 23.35
CA ARG A 150 -20.55 -21.27 23.51
C ARG A 150 -20.09 -21.91 24.82
N GLY A 151 -19.46 -21.14 25.72
CA GLY A 151 -18.91 -21.67 26.98
C GLY A 151 -17.76 -22.68 26.77
N LYS A 152 -17.06 -22.62 25.64
CA LYS A 152 -15.91 -23.50 25.35
C LYS A 152 -14.61 -22.85 25.79
N GLY A 153 -13.62 -23.67 26.16
CA GLY A 153 -12.28 -23.21 26.50
C GLY A 153 -11.63 -22.42 25.36
N THR A 154 -11.08 -21.26 25.70
CA THR A 154 -10.41 -20.34 24.76
C THR A 154 -8.91 -20.63 24.61
N GLU A 155 -8.39 -21.61 25.34
CA GLU A 155 -7.01 -22.06 25.22
C GLU A 155 -6.75 -22.91 23.97
N LYS A 156 -5.48 -22.95 23.54
CA LYS A 156 -4.96 -23.77 22.42
C LYS A 156 -5.65 -23.49 21.07
N LEU A 157 -5.96 -22.22 20.81
CA LEU A 157 -6.36 -21.74 19.48
C LEU A 157 -5.15 -21.64 18.54
N ASP A 158 -4.65 -22.80 18.10
CA ASP A 158 -3.71 -22.86 16.98
C ASP A 158 -4.39 -22.51 15.65
N VAL A 159 -3.58 -22.34 14.59
CA VAL A 159 -4.08 -21.92 13.27
C VAL A 159 -5.19 -22.82 12.74
N PHE A 160 -5.05 -24.14 12.89
CA PHE A 160 -6.02 -25.11 12.39
C PHE A 160 -7.33 -24.99 13.16
N ASN A 161 -7.26 -24.96 14.49
CA ASN A 161 -8.42 -24.81 15.36
C ASN A 161 -9.16 -23.49 15.14
N ILE A 162 -8.43 -22.39 14.88
CA ILE A 162 -9.01 -21.10 14.49
C ILE A 162 -9.79 -21.24 13.19
N VAL A 163 -9.20 -21.85 12.17
CA VAL A 163 -9.84 -22.01 10.86
C VAL A 163 -11.09 -22.88 10.95
N GLU A 164 -11.02 -24.02 11.63
CA GLU A 164 -12.19 -24.91 11.81
C GLU A 164 -13.33 -24.22 12.57
N GLU A 165 -12.99 -23.41 13.58
CA GLU A 165 -13.97 -22.61 14.32
C GLU A 165 -14.71 -21.62 13.41
N LEU A 166 -13.98 -20.93 12.54
CA LEU A 166 -14.52 -19.88 11.67
C LEU A 166 -15.23 -20.41 10.43
N LYS A 167 -14.89 -21.62 9.95
CA LYS A 167 -15.58 -22.26 8.82
C LYS A 167 -17.08 -22.43 9.05
N THR A 168 -17.50 -22.61 10.29
CA THR A 168 -18.93 -22.74 10.66
C THR A 168 -19.62 -21.41 10.94
N SER A 169 -18.94 -20.28 10.71
CA SER A 169 -19.45 -18.93 10.99
C SER A 169 -19.60 -18.11 9.71
N ASP A 170 -20.21 -16.92 9.82
CA ASP A 170 -20.32 -15.95 8.71
C ASP A 170 -18.95 -15.46 8.19
N LEU A 171 -17.89 -15.75 8.94
CA LEU A 171 -16.49 -15.45 8.62
C LEU A 171 -15.78 -16.56 7.83
N ASN A 172 -16.48 -17.62 7.40
CA ASN A 172 -15.90 -18.74 6.63
C ASN A 172 -15.07 -18.28 5.43
N GLU A 173 -15.50 -17.23 4.73
CA GLU A 173 -14.80 -16.69 3.56
C GLU A 173 -13.35 -16.27 3.86
N LEU A 174 -13.08 -15.79 5.09
CA LEU A 174 -11.74 -15.42 5.53
C LEU A 174 -10.80 -16.63 5.57
N THR A 175 -11.36 -17.84 5.61
CA THR A 175 -10.61 -19.09 5.73
C THR A 175 -10.26 -19.78 4.41
N VAL A 176 -10.88 -19.33 3.31
CA VAL A 176 -10.84 -20.02 2.00
C VAL A 176 -9.43 -20.17 1.44
N HIS A 177 -8.55 -19.21 1.73
CA HIS A 177 -7.20 -19.21 1.17
C HIS A 177 -6.17 -19.95 2.04
N TYR A 178 -6.55 -20.38 3.24
CA TYR A 178 -5.69 -21.19 4.09
C TYR A 178 -5.69 -22.64 3.62
N ARG A 179 -4.51 -23.13 3.18
CA ARG A 179 -4.31 -24.53 2.82
C ARG A 179 -3.49 -25.25 3.88
N HIS A 180 -4.16 -26.09 4.67
CA HIS A 180 -3.55 -26.82 5.80
C HIS A 180 -2.40 -27.73 5.35
N VAL A 181 -2.62 -28.55 4.33
CA VAL A 181 -1.61 -29.49 3.81
C VAL A 181 -0.38 -28.75 3.26
N VAL A 182 -0.59 -27.66 2.52
CA VAL A 182 0.49 -26.80 2.00
C VAL A 182 1.30 -26.20 3.15
N ARG A 183 0.65 -25.59 4.14
CA ARG A 183 1.32 -25.00 5.29
C ARG A 183 2.16 -26.03 6.04
N ASN A 184 1.59 -27.19 6.34
CA ASN A 184 2.28 -28.24 7.10
C ASN A 184 3.41 -28.88 6.28
N GLY A 185 3.21 -29.07 4.97
CA GLY A 185 4.25 -29.53 4.07
C GLY A 185 5.45 -28.59 4.07
N ILE A 186 5.21 -27.27 3.98
CA ILE A 186 6.29 -26.27 4.08
C ILE A 186 6.97 -26.33 5.45
N ALA A 187 6.21 -26.28 6.53
CA ALA A 187 6.74 -26.23 7.90
C ALA A 187 7.54 -27.49 8.31
N HIS A 188 7.32 -28.62 7.64
CA HIS A 188 7.98 -29.89 7.95
C HIS A 188 8.91 -30.40 6.85
N GLY A 189 9.16 -29.59 5.80
CA GLY A 189 10.03 -29.97 4.69
C GLY A 189 9.45 -31.04 3.77
N GLY A 190 8.13 -31.29 3.82
CA GLY A 190 7.41 -32.22 2.96
C GLY A 190 7.11 -31.65 1.58
N ILE A 191 8.11 -31.06 0.90
CA ILE A 191 7.98 -30.43 -0.41
C ILE A 191 8.67 -31.29 -1.46
N LYS A 192 8.01 -31.55 -2.59
CA LYS A 192 8.62 -32.19 -3.76
C LYS A 192 8.28 -31.41 -5.04
N PHE A 193 9.30 -30.98 -5.75
CA PHE A 193 9.17 -30.27 -7.02
C PHE A 193 9.09 -31.24 -8.21
N PHE A 194 8.22 -30.92 -9.15
CA PHE A 194 8.00 -31.58 -10.43
C PHE A 194 8.02 -30.53 -11.55
N ASP A 195 7.91 -30.96 -12.81
CA ASP A 195 7.80 -30.01 -13.91
C ASP A 195 6.48 -29.21 -13.81
N ASN A 196 6.59 -27.90 -13.63
CA ASN A 196 5.49 -26.94 -13.42
C ASN A 196 4.55 -27.21 -12.23
N SER A 197 4.94 -28.07 -11.28
CA SER A 197 4.12 -28.39 -10.12
C SER A 197 4.90 -28.76 -8.87
N ILE A 198 4.23 -28.65 -7.72
CA ILE A 198 4.78 -28.83 -6.39
C ILE A 198 3.80 -29.71 -5.60
N SER A 199 4.30 -30.82 -5.07
CA SER A 199 3.57 -31.65 -4.11
C SER A 199 3.96 -31.27 -2.68
N TYR A 200 2.95 -31.12 -1.83
CA TYR A 200 3.07 -30.88 -0.40
C TYR A 200 2.52 -32.09 0.34
N LYS A 201 3.33 -32.64 1.26
CA LYS A 201 2.95 -33.77 2.12
C LYS A 201 3.02 -33.37 3.58
N ASP A 202 1.93 -33.59 4.30
CA ASP A 202 1.93 -33.41 5.76
C ASP A 202 2.45 -34.67 6.48
N LYS A 203 2.56 -34.59 7.81
CA LYS A 203 2.98 -35.71 8.67
C LYS A 203 2.01 -36.90 8.64
N GLN A 204 0.75 -36.67 8.28
CA GLN A 204 -0.31 -37.67 8.17
C GLN A 204 -0.37 -38.30 6.77
N ARG A 205 0.56 -37.94 5.87
CA ARG A 205 0.64 -38.36 4.47
C ARG A 205 -0.52 -37.86 3.59
N ASN A 206 -1.24 -36.83 4.02
CA ASN A 206 -2.13 -36.10 3.11
C ASN A 206 -1.28 -35.36 2.07
N GLU A 207 -1.74 -35.33 0.82
CA GLU A 207 -1.01 -34.75 -0.30
C GLU A 207 -1.88 -33.69 -1.01
N ASP A 208 -1.29 -32.52 -1.28
CA ASP A 208 -1.87 -31.48 -2.12
C ASP A 208 -0.86 -31.12 -3.21
N VAL A 209 -1.30 -31.04 -4.47
CA VAL A 209 -0.43 -30.79 -5.63
C VAL A 209 -0.89 -29.52 -6.32
N LEU A 210 -0.01 -28.53 -6.40
CA LEU A 210 -0.28 -27.23 -7.01
C LEU A 210 0.68 -26.98 -8.17
N SER A 211 0.22 -26.29 -9.21
CA SER A 211 1.16 -25.71 -10.16
C SER A 211 1.95 -24.57 -9.52
N ASP A 212 3.13 -24.27 -10.06
CA ASP A 212 3.99 -23.17 -9.59
C ASP A 212 3.23 -21.84 -9.54
N ARG A 213 2.48 -21.54 -10.60
CA ARG A 213 1.63 -20.34 -10.69
C ARG A 213 0.50 -20.34 -9.67
N THR A 214 -0.11 -21.50 -9.42
CA THR A 214 -1.15 -21.63 -8.40
C THR A 214 -0.58 -21.36 -7.01
N MET A 215 0.64 -21.80 -6.69
CA MET A 215 1.26 -21.49 -5.40
C MET A 215 1.51 -19.99 -5.21
N VAL A 216 1.97 -19.29 -6.26
CA VAL A 216 2.09 -17.82 -6.24
C VAL A 216 0.74 -17.17 -5.94
N ASN A 217 -0.33 -17.59 -6.64
CA ASN A 217 -1.68 -17.06 -6.43
C ASN A 217 -2.20 -17.36 -5.01
N VAL A 218 -1.92 -18.54 -4.45
CA VAL A 218 -2.29 -18.89 -3.07
C VAL A 218 -1.63 -17.93 -2.07
N CYS A 219 -0.35 -17.62 -2.28
CA CYS A 219 0.35 -16.63 -1.45
C CYS A 219 -0.24 -15.23 -1.61
N ASP A 220 -0.47 -14.78 -2.85
CA ASP A 220 -1.10 -13.48 -3.14
C ASP A 220 -2.46 -13.33 -2.46
N ASN A 221 -3.31 -14.36 -2.54
CA ASN A 221 -4.63 -14.33 -1.91
C ASN A 221 -4.54 -14.25 -0.38
N ILE A 222 -3.59 -14.95 0.26
CA ILE A 222 -3.37 -14.82 1.70
C ILE A 222 -2.84 -13.43 2.07
N ILE A 223 -1.95 -12.83 1.27
CA ILE A 223 -1.51 -11.44 1.45
C ILE A 223 -2.71 -10.48 1.39
N ASP A 224 -3.59 -10.66 0.39
CA ASP A 224 -4.75 -9.80 0.18
C ASP A 224 -5.78 -9.94 1.31
N THR A 225 -5.99 -11.15 1.82
CA THR A 225 -6.82 -11.39 3.01
C THR A 225 -6.20 -10.78 4.28
N CYS A 226 -4.89 -10.96 4.51
CA CYS A 226 -4.21 -10.35 5.67
C CYS A 226 -4.28 -8.82 5.61
N ASN A 227 -4.04 -8.23 4.44
CA ASN A 227 -4.18 -6.79 4.21
C ASN A 227 -5.60 -6.32 4.49
N ALA A 228 -6.62 -7.08 4.07
CA ALA A 228 -8.02 -6.74 4.31
C ALA A 228 -8.40 -6.78 5.79
N ILE A 229 -7.99 -7.82 6.51
CA ILE A 229 -8.29 -8.00 7.94
C ILE A 229 -7.59 -6.91 8.77
N VAL A 230 -6.30 -6.66 8.51
CA VAL A 230 -5.54 -5.62 9.21
C VAL A 230 -6.10 -4.22 8.89
N LEU A 231 -6.52 -3.97 7.64
CA LEU A 231 -7.20 -2.72 7.28
C LEU A 231 -8.53 -2.57 8.02
N ALA A 232 -9.36 -3.61 8.06
CA ALA A 232 -10.63 -3.59 8.80
C ALA A 232 -10.42 -3.31 10.28
N PHE A 233 -9.45 -4.00 10.91
CA PHE A 233 -9.04 -3.74 12.28
C PHE A 233 -8.58 -2.28 12.47
N SER A 234 -7.73 -1.77 11.56
CA SER A 234 -7.19 -0.41 11.64
C SER A 234 -8.31 0.64 11.56
N VAL A 235 -9.22 0.49 10.60
CA VAL A 235 -10.38 1.38 10.46
C VAL A 235 -11.25 1.33 11.71
N PHE A 236 -11.51 0.13 12.24
CA PHE A 236 -12.30 -0.05 13.45
C PHE A 236 -11.70 0.67 14.66
N VAL A 237 -10.42 0.43 15.00
CA VAL A 237 -9.80 1.04 16.18
C VAL A 237 -9.63 2.56 16.04
N ILE A 238 -9.36 3.05 14.83
CA ILE A 238 -9.25 4.48 14.54
C ILE A 238 -10.62 5.18 14.67
N ALA A 239 -11.66 4.62 14.08
CA ALA A 239 -13.00 5.21 14.12
C ALA A 239 -13.59 5.18 15.54
N ASN A 240 -13.30 4.13 16.31
CA ASN A 240 -13.86 3.89 17.64
C ASN A 240 -12.89 4.22 18.78
N GLN A 241 -11.89 5.07 18.55
CA GLN A 241 -10.93 5.43 19.61
C GLN A 241 -11.62 6.03 20.85
N HIS A 242 -12.72 6.76 20.65
CA HIS A 242 -13.54 7.33 21.73
C HIS A 242 -14.20 6.29 22.64
N HIS A 243 -14.30 5.02 22.21
CA HIS A 243 -14.73 3.91 23.06
C HIS A 243 -13.64 3.48 24.05
N GLY A 244 -12.38 3.89 23.87
CA GLY A 244 -11.25 3.52 24.74
C GLY A 244 -10.33 2.43 24.18
N TYR A 245 -10.43 2.13 22.88
CA TYR A 245 -9.52 1.18 22.23
C TYR A 245 -8.10 1.75 22.13
N GLU A 246 -7.14 0.96 22.59
CA GLU A 246 -5.73 1.22 22.35
C GLU A 246 -5.37 0.92 20.89
N ILE A 247 -4.66 1.84 20.26
CA ILE A 247 -4.21 1.68 18.88
C ILE A 247 -2.86 0.97 18.88
N PRO A 248 -2.66 -0.09 18.08
CA PRO A 248 -1.35 -0.72 17.95
C PRO A 248 -0.26 0.31 17.63
N ASN A 249 0.81 0.32 18.42
CA ASN A 249 2.00 1.17 18.25
C ASN A 249 2.52 1.16 16.82
N GLN A 250 2.49 0.01 16.13
CA GLN A 250 2.97 -0.03 14.74
C GLN A 250 2.07 0.77 13.78
N LEU A 251 0.76 0.84 14.02
CA LEU A 251 -0.16 1.68 13.24
C LEU A 251 0.10 3.17 13.52
N LEU A 252 0.38 3.54 14.77
CA LEU A 252 0.76 4.89 15.17
C LEU A 252 2.11 5.32 14.56
N ILE A 253 3.09 4.41 14.51
CA ILE A 253 4.37 4.64 13.84
C ILE A 253 4.18 4.85 12.33
N ASP A 254 3.31 4.07 11.69
CA ASP A 254 2.99 4.25 10.27
C ASP A 254 2.30 5.60 10.01
N GLU A 255 1.45 6.07 10.93
CA GLU A 255 0.83 7.39 10.86
C GLU A 255 1.88 8.50 11.00
N LEU A 256 2.78 8.39 11.98
CA LEU A 256 3.92 9.29 12.16
C LEU A 256 4.77 9.38 10.89
N LYS A 257 5.04 8.25 10.24
CA LYS A 257 5.80 8.20 8.99
C LYS A 257 5.10 8.96 7.87
N GLU A 258 3.80 8.75 7.66
CA GLU A 258 3.09 9.41 6.57
C GLU A 258 2.81 10.90 6.85
N GLU A 259 2.52 11.30 8.10
CA GLU A 259 2.30 12.72 8.46
C GLU A 259 3.58 13.58 8.35
N THR A 260 4.76 12.97 8.54
CA THR A 260 6.05 13.67 8.49
C THR A 260 6.77 13.56 7.14
N LYS A 261 6.26 12.75 6.20
CA LYS A 261 6.94 12.41 4.96
C LYS A 261 7.11 13.62 4.04
N THR A 262 8.34 13.87 3.62
CA THR A 262 8.67 14.89 2.61
C THR A 262 9.70 14.36 1.61
N PRO A 263 10.02 15.10 0.52
CA PRO A 263 11.03 14.68 -0.44
C PRO A 263 12.44 14.65 0.15
N TRP A 264 12.66 15.29 1.30
CA TRP A 264 13.95 15.35 2.00
C TRP A 264 13.94 14.75 3.40
N TRP A 265 12.82 14.27 3.91
CA TRP A 265 12.70 13.76 5.28
C TRP A 265 11.78 12.55 5.30
N GLU A 266 12.26 11.46 5.89
CA GLU A 266 11.57 10.18 5.95
C GLU A 266 11.93 9.49 7.26
N ILE A 267 10.93 9.24 8.11
CA ILE A 267 11.09 8.34 9.26
C ILE A 267 11.11 6.90 8.72
N ILE A 268 12.17 6.17 9.01
CA ILE A 268 12.36 4.78 8.56
C ILE A 268 11.71 3.81 9.55
N GLY A 269 11.82 4.11 10.84
CA GLY A 269 11.27 3.28 11.90
C GLY A 269 11.52 3.88 13.27
N CYS A 270 10.91 3.29 14.28
CA CYS A 270 11.09 3.67 15.67
C CYS A 270 11.45 2.43 16.49
N THR A 271 12.25 2.60 17.55
CA THR A 271 12.66 1.51 18.43
C THR A 271 12.61 1.99 19.88
N PRO A 272 11.84 1.35 20.77
CA PRO A 272 11.94 1.62 22.19
C PRO A 272 13.32 1.17 22.70
N SER A 273 13.88 1.93 23.62
CA SER A 273 15.21 1.73 24.18
C SER A 273 15.26 2.33 25.59
N GLU A 274 16.33 2.05 26.32
CA GLU A 274 16.60 2.63 27.64
C GLU A 274 17.95 3.36 27.60
N TYR A 275 18.02 4.53 28.23
CA TYR A 275 19.24 5.30 28.38
C TYR A 275 19.33 5.81 29.81
N THR A 276 20.35 5.37 30.56
CA THR A 276 20.56 5.76 31.97
C THR A 276 19.27 5.68 32.80
N ASP A 277 18.62 4.52 32.76
CA ASP A 277 17.33 4.23 33.43
C ASP A 277 16.12 5.07 32.97
N LEU A 278 16.27 5.86 31.90
CA LEU A 278 15.17 6.58 31.25
C LEU A 278 14.67 5.81 30.04
N ASN A 279 13.35 5.64 29.93
CA ASN A 279 12.74 5.11 28.72
C ASN A 279 12.92 6.11 27.56
N GLN A 280 13.32 5.60 26.40
CA GLN A 280 13.64 6.41 25.22
C GLN A 280 13.02 5.80 23.98
N LEU A 281 12.41 6.65 23.13
CA LEU A 281 12.03 6.27 21.78
C LEU A 281 13.11 6.72 20.80
N ILE A 282 13.78 5.78 20.14
CA ILE A 282 14.71 6.06 19.05
C ILE A 282 13.93 6.15 17.74
N VAL A 283 13.90 7.34 17.13
CA VAL A 283 13.32 7.60 15.82
C VAL A 283 14.43 7.61 14.78
N HIS A 284 14.44 6.60 13.89
CA HIS A 284 15.42 6.49 12.82
C HIS A 284 14.97 7.26 11.61
N VAL A 285 15.79 8.21 11.15
CA VAL A 285 15.44 9.13 10.07
C VAL A 285 16.43 9.07 8.92
N ARG A 286 15.89 9.18 7.71
CA ARG A 286 16.64 9.46 6.48
C ARG A 286 16.39 10.88 6.00
N ALA A 287 17.43 11.71 6.05
CA ALA A 287 17.41 13.05 5.47
C ALA A 287 18.04 13.05 4.06
N ARG A 288 17.38 13.66 3.07
CA ARG A 288 17.86 13.80 1.67
C ARG A 288 17.97 15.27 1.28
N THR A 289 18.67 16.05 2.09
CA THR A 289 18.88 17.50 1.88
C THR A 289 20.25 17.92 2.36
N TYR A 290 20.78 19.02 1.80
CA TYR A 290 21.95 19.74 2.30
C TYR A 290 21.55 20.95 3.18
N ASP A 291 20.25 21.26 3.22
CA ASP A 291 19.70 22.41 3.92
C ASP A 291 19.40 22.08 5.39
N PHE A 292 20.17 22.66 6.31
CA PHE A 292 19.99 22.52 7.75
C PHE A 292 18.61 23.01 8.21
N PHE A 293 18.09 24.09 7.63
CA PHE A 293 16.80 24.65 8.06
C PHE A 293 15.65 23.67 7.79
N LYS A 294 15.70 22.95 6.66
CA LYS A 294 14.74 21.87 6.36
C LYS A 294 14.80 20.75 7.39
N VAL A 295 16.01 20.36 7.80
CA VAL A 295 16.20 19.35 8.84
C VAL A 295 15.63 19.84 10.16
N GLN A 296 15.95 21.06 10.57
CA GLN A 296 15.45 21.67 11.81
C GLN A 296 13.91 21.65 11.86
N VAL A 297 13.24 22.17 10.83
CA VAL A 297 11.77 22.18 10.78
C VAL A 297 11.18 20.76 10.81
N SER A 298 11.74 19.83 10.03
CA SER A 298 11.25 18.45 10.00
C SER A 298 11.48 17.71 11.33
N VAL A 299 12.60 17.96 12.00
CA VAL A 299 12.90 17.43 13.35
C VAL A 299 11.86 17.88 14.36
N PHE A 300 11.54 19.18 14.41
CA PHE A 300 10.55 19.70 15.35
C PHE A 300 9.15 19.16 15.08
N GLN A 301 8.71 19.16 13.82
CA GLN A 301 7.44 18.56 13.43
C GLN A 301 7.38 17.08 13.83
N SER A 302 8.42 16.31 13.52
CA SER A 302 8.48 14.89 13.88
C SER A 302 8.56 14.65 15.38
N GLY A 303 9.25 15.49 16.15
CA GLY A 303 9.36 15.39 17.60
C GLY A 303 7.99 15.56 18.27
N TYR A 304 7.25 16.59 17.86
CA TYR A 304 5.86 16.77 18.33
C TYR A 304 4.97 15.58 17.97
N LEU A 305 4.99 15.15 16.70
CA LEU A 305 4.15 14.04 16.25
C LEU A 305 4.55 12.71 16.89
N ALA A 306 5.83 12.51 17.22
CA ALA A 306 6.30 11.32 17.93
C ALA A 306 5.71 11.25 19.34
N GLU A 307 5.72 12.35 20.10
CA GLU A 307 5.03 12.41 21.41
C GLU A 307 3.51 12.29 21.26
N LEU A 308 2.91 12.79 20.18
CA LEU A 308 1.48 12.63 19.93
C LEU A 308 1.09 11.16 19.67
N PHE A 309 1.87 10.46 18.85
CA PHE A 309 1.56 9.10 18.40
C PHE A 309 2.15 8.00 19.28
N ALA A 310 3.17 8.28 20.07
CA ALA A 310 3.77 7.32 20.98
C ALA A 310 4.16 8.03 22.30
N PRO A 311 3.18 8.51 23.08
CA PRO A 311 3.43 9.32 24.28
C PRO A 311 4.10 8.51 25.41
N GLY A 312 4.71 9.22 26.35
CA GLY A 312 5.16 8.66 27.63
C GLY A 312 6.62 8.24 27.72
N TYR A 313 7.41 8.49 26.67
CA TYR A 313 8.87 8.35 26.75
C TYR A 313 9.50 9.57 27.39
N SER A 314 10.47 9.35 28.27
CA SER A 314 11.26 10.43 28.89
C SER A 314 12.08 11.18 27.83
N ARG A 315 12.52 10.47 26.77
CA ARG A 315 13.35 11.03 25.70
C ARG A 315 12.90 10.56 24.32
N TYR A 316 12.90 11.47 23.35
CA TYR A 316 12.76 11.14 21.93
C TYR A 316 14.08 11.42 21.22
N PHE A 317 14.81 10.36 20.90
CA PHE A 317 16.12 10.44 20.26
C PHE A 317 15.97 10.25 18.75
N PHE A 318 16.39 11.24 17.97
CA PHE A 318 16.37 11.16 16.51
C PHE A 318 17.75 10.79 15.98
N SER A 319 17.86 9.62 15.36
CA SER A 319 19.07 9.17 14.65
C SER A 319 18.98 9.57 13.19
N ILE A 320 19.71 10.61 12.78
CA ILE A 320 19.59 11.20 11.45
C ILE A 320 20.69 10.67 10.53
N ARG A 321 20.32 9.88 9.54
CA ARG A 321 21.22 9.41 8.48
C ARG A 321 20.97 10.17 7.19
N SER A 322 22.03 10.56 6.49
CA SER A 322 21.93 11.21 5.20
C SER A 322 23.08 10.82 4.28
N PRO A 323 22.84 10.59 2.97
CA PRO A 323 23.94 10.51 2.01
C PRO A 323 24.63 11.87 1.80
N ASN A 324 23.96 12.98 2.16
CA ASN A 324 24.37 14.35 1.90
C ASN A 324 25.05 15.04 3.10
N ALA A 325 25.10 14.38 4.26
CA ALA A 325 25.61 14.94 5.51
C ALA A 325 26.36 13.87 6.31
N TRP A 326 27.10 14.30 7.33
CA TRP A 326 27.59 13.40 8.37
C TRP A 326 26.43 12.86 9.20
N PRO A 327 26.57 11.67 9.84
CA PRO A 327 25.58 11.18 10.77
C PRO A 327 25.20 12.25 11.79
N GLY A 328 23.92 12.50 11.91
CA GLY A 328 23.34 13.54 12.74
C GLY A 328 22.51 12.96 13.88
N PHE A 329 22.23 13.78 14.88
CA PHE A 329 21.29 13.42 15.94
C PHE A 329 20.66 14.66 16.57
N THR A 330 19.58 14.43 17.30
CA THR A 330 18.91 15.42 18.14
C THR A 330 18.08 14.70 19.19
N VAL A 331 17.90 15.30 20.35
CA VAL A 331 17.17 14.67 21.46
C VAL A 331 16.17 15.66 22.02
N PHE A 332 14.92 15.21 22.17
CA PHE A 332 13.88 15.96 22.84
C PHE A 332 13.63 15.42 24.25
N ASP A 333 13.34 16.35 25.15
CA ASP A 333 12.78 16.09 26.47
C ASP A 333 11.29 15.76 26.32
N GLY A 334 10.90 14.55 26.71
CA GLY A 334 9.53 14.06 26.56
C GLY A 334 8.52 14.76 27.45
N GLU A 335 8.91 15.14 28.67
CA GLU A 335 8.05 15.89 29.60
C GLU A 335 7.70 17.27 29.03
N LYS A 336 8.70 17.96 28.47
CA LYS A 336 8.47 19.26 27.81
C LYS A 336 7.62 19.13 26.55
N LEU A 337 7.84 18.09 25.74
CA LEU A 337 6.98 17.82 24.57
C LEU A 337 5.53 17.54 24.99
N ARG A 338 5.33 16.78 26.06
CA ARG A 338 4.01 16.48 26.62
C ARG A 338 3.28 17.74 27.06
N LEU A 339 3.96 18.62 27.80
CA LEU A 339 3.41 19.92 28.23
C LEU A 339 3.03 20.80 27.05
N LEU A 340 3.89 20.89 26.03
CA LEU A 340 3.57 21.64 24.81
C LEU A 340 2.34 21.08 24.09
N ARG A 341 2.26 19.76 23.94
CA ARG A 341 1.09 19.09 23.36
C ARG A 341 -0.20 19.40 24.12
N GLN A 342 -0.17 19.34 25.45
CA GLN A 342 -1.33 19.63 26.30
C GLN A 342 -1.74 21.11 26.27
N SER A 343 -0.77 22.02 26.14
CA SER A 343 -1.03 23.46 26.03
C SER A 343 -1.65 23.88 24.69
N GLY A 344 -1.62 23.01 23.68
CA GLY A 344 -2.15 23.29 22.34
C GLY A 344 -1.36 24.34 21.55
N CYS A 345 -0.17 24.74 22.00
CA CYS A 345 0.66 25.77 21.36
C CYS A 345 1.52 25.18 20.23
N PRO A 346 1.32 25.57 18.95
CA PRO A 346 1.97 24.93 17.80
C PRO A 346 3.11 25.75 17.18
N ARG A 347 3.58 26.83 17.82
CA ARG A 347 4.58 27.73 17.21
C ARG A 347 5.98 27.18 17.42
N LEU A 348 6.84 27.32 16.43
CA LEU A 348 8.24 26.89 16.50
C LEU A 348 9.00 27.52 17.68
N GLU A 349 8.66 28.76 18.03
CA GLU A 349 9.24 29.51 19.16
C GLU A 349 8.97 28.81 20.50
N ASP A 350 7.81 28.17 20.64
CA ASP A 350 7.41 27.45 21.86
C ASP A 350 8.30 26.21 22.11
N TYR A 351 9.03 25.74 21.08
CA TYR A 351 9.92 24.58 21.19
C TYR A 351 11.33 24.92 21.69
N GLN A 352 11.59 26.19 22.05
CA GLN A 352 12.85 26.58 22.65
C GLN A 352 13.06 25.84 24.00
N GLY A 353 14.20 25.17 24.16
CA GLY A 353 14.52 24.42 25.38
C GLY A 353 13.87 23.03 25.50
N VAL A 354 13.07 22.61 24.50
CA VAL A 354 12.54 21.24 24.41
C VAL A 354 13.61 20.28 23.87
N VAL A 355 14.42 20.76 22.94
CA VAL A 355 15.61 20.03 22.49
C VAL A 355 16.64 20.13 23.61
N ILE A 356 17.11 18.98 24.09
CA ILE A 356 18.14 18.90 25.13
C ILE A 356 19.38 19.63 24.61
N GLU A 357 19.88 20.59 25.40
CA GLU A 357 21.00 21.48 25.04
C GLU A 357 20.77 22.37 23.79
N ASN A 358 19.53 22.44 23.28
CA ASN A 358 19.19 23.07 22.00
C ASN A 358 20.05 22.57 20.81
N LEU A 359 20.56 21.32 20.90
CA LEU A 359 21.49 20.76 19.94
C LEU A 359 20.79 19.90 18.88
N ILE A 360 20.78 20.41 17.64
CA ILE A 360 20.49 19.61 16.45
C ILE A 360 21.79 19.43 15.67
N PHE A 361 22.41 18.25 15.79
CA PHE A 361 23.63 17.95 15.07
C PHE A 361 23.31 17.47 13.66
N PHE A 362 23.54 18.33 12.66
CA PHE A 362 23.44 17.97 11.25
C PHE A 362 24.42 18.81 10.42
N VAL A 363 25.50 18.18 9.94
CA VAL A 363 26.56 18.87 9.20
C VAL A 363 26.54 18.42 7.74
N PRO A 364 26.04 19.25 6.79
CA PRO A 364 26.03 18.89 5.38
C PRO A 364 27.46 18.77 4.84
N ARG A 365 27.71 17.77 3.98
CA ARG A 365 29.02 17.56 3.35
C ARG A 365 29.39 18.69 2.40
N LEU A 366 28.39 19.31 1.78
CA LEU A 366 28.53 20.45 0.88
C LEU A 366 27.63 21.58 1.34
N LYS A 367 28.20 22.77 1.53
CA LYS A 367 27.45 23.99 1.82
C LYS A 367 27.03 24.62 0.49
N LEU A 368 25.73 24.55 0.18
CA LEU A 368 25.18 25.18 -1.02
C LEU A 368 24.66 26.59 -0.70
N PRO A 369 24.70 27.53 -1.65
CA PRO A 369 24.06 28.83 -1.49
C PRO A 369 22.55 28.71 -1.24
N ARG A 370 22.00 29.63 -0.43
CA ARG A 370 20.57 29.66 -0.03
C ARG A 370 19.61 29.65 -1.24
N PHE A 371 19.97 30.28 -2.35
CA PHE A 371 19.09 30.32 -3.53
C PHE A 371 18.90 28.93 -4.17
N ILE A 372 19.92 28.06 -4.15
CA ILE A 372 19.81 26.67 -4.67
C ILE A 372 18.80 25.89 -3.83
N HIS A 373 18.84 26.06 -2.49
CA HIS A 373 17.88 25.43 -1.60
C HIS A 373 16.45 25.89 -1.86
N ARG A 374 16.25 27.19 -2.10
CA ARG A 374 14.94 27.76 -2.47
C ARG A 374 14.42 27.18 -3.79
N MET A 375 15.25 27.11 -4.83
CA MET A 375 14.88 26.48 -6.11
C MET A 375 14.52 25.01 -5.92
N GLY A 376 15.31 24.27 -5.12
CA GLY A 376 15.01 22.88 -4.81
C GLY A 376 13.68 22.68 -4.06
N THR A 377 13.33 23.61 -3.15
CA THR A 377 12.01 23.61 -2.47
C THR A 377 10.90 23.87 -3.47
N MET A 378 11.04 24.85 -4.35
CA MET A 378 10.05 25.19 -5.36
C MET A 378 9.83 24.03 -6.34
N TYR A 379 10.90 23.42 -6.82
CA TYR A 379 10.85 22.20 -7.64
C TYR A 379 10.13 21.06 -6.92
N SER A 380 10.42 20.85 -5.64
CA SER A 380 9.77 19.81 -4.83
C SER A 380 8.27 20.09 -4.65
N TYR A 381 7.91 21.35 -4.40
CA TYR A 381 6.51 21.79 -4.31
C TYR A 381 5.75 21.48 -5.59
N PHE A 382 6.29 21.87 -6.76
CA PHE A 382 5.68 21.56 -8.04
C PHE A 382 5.60 20.06 -8.28
N ARG A 383 6.68 19.30 -8.02
CA ARG A 383 6.68 17.84 -8.21
C ARG A 383 5.57 17.15 -7.40
N VAL A 384 5.31 17.63 -6.19
CA VAL A 384 4.31 17.08 -5.26
C VAL A 384 2.89 17.52 -5.64
N ASN A 385 2.68 18.80 -5.93
CA ASN A 385 1.35 19.38 -6.12
C ASN A 385 0.85 19.36 -7.57
N MET A 386 1.74 19.31 -8.57
CA MET A 386 1.34 19.25 -9.99
C MET A 386 0.44 18.06 -10.34
N PRO A 387 0.67 16.83 -9.83
CA PRO A 387 -0.25 15.72 -10.06
C PRO A 387 -1.68 15.97 -9.54
N ILE A 388 -1.81 16.70 -8.43
CA ILE A 388 -3.08 17.08 -7.82
C ILE A 388 -3.79 18.11 -8.69
N ILE A 389 -3.09 19.20 -9.03
CA ILE A 389 -3.61 20.25 -9.92
C ILE A 389 -4.07 19.63 -11.26
N ALA A 390 -3.27 18.72 -11.82
CA ALA A 390 -3.61 18.00 -13.04
C ALA A 390 -4.79 17.02 -12.86
N ALA A 391 -5.02 16.48 -11.67
CA ALA A 391 -6.20 15.66 -11.39
C ALA A 391 -7.46 16.52 -11.28
N ASP A 392 -7.39 17.70 -10.66
CA ASP A 392 -8.52 18.61 -10.49
C ASP A 392 -8.95 19.21 -11.84
N PHE A 393 -7.97 19.62 -12.66
CA PHE A 393 -8.22 20.05 -14.03
C PHE A 393 -8.85 18.94 -14.89
N ARG A 394 -8.49 17.67 -14.66
CA ARG A 394 -9.14 16.55 -15.37
C ARG A 394 -10.58 16.36 -14.94
N LYS A 395 -10.84 16.46 -13.64
CA LYS A 395 -12.19 16.36 -13.08
C LYS A 395 -13.09 17.47 -13.61
N SER A 396 -12.61 18.71 -13.69
CA SER A 396 -13.38 19.83 -14.25
C SER A 396 -13.70 19.64 -15.75
N MET A 397 -12.80 18.99 -16.49
CA MET A 397 -12.99 18.67 -17.92
C MET A 397 -13.75 17.37 -18.17
N ARG A 398 -14.25 16.68 -17.13
CA ARG A 398 -14.89 15.35 -17.22
C ARG A 398 -14.05 14.34 -18.02
N LEU A 399 -12.74 14.37 -17.81
CA LEU A 399 -11.81 13.47 -18.48
C LEU A 399 -11.48 12.28 -17.58
N PRO A 400 -11.64 11.03 -18.05
CA PRO A 400 -11.38 9.88 -17.22
C PRO A 400 -9.92 9.80 -16.78
N SER A 401 -9.72 9.27 -15.57
CA SER A 401 -8.41 8.95 -15.00
C SER A 401 -7.86 7.68 -15.65
N LEU A 402 -6.63 7.80 -16.14
CA LEU A 402 -5.91 6.73 -16.82
C LEU A 402 -4.62 6.44 -16.06
N LYS A 403 -4.45 5.20 -15.61
CA LYS A 403 -3.26 4.68 -14.94
C LYS A 403 -2.61 3.63 -15.85
N VAL A 404 -1.40 3.90 -16.33
CA VAL A 404 -0.64 2.92 -17.12
C VAL A 404 -0.03 1.92 -16.13
N ARG A 405 -0.36 0.64 -16.27
CA ARG A 405 0.15 -0.42 -15.38
C ARG A 405 1.42 -1.03 -15.92
N ASP A 406 1.46 -1.31 -17.21
CA ASP A 406 2.65 -1.76 -17.92
C ASP A 406 2.70 -1.14 -19.32
N ALA A 407 3.90 -0.91 -19.84
CA ALA A 407 4.10 -0.52 -21.22
C ALA A 407 5.52 -0.86 -21.66
N LYS A 408 5.63 -1.61 -22.75
CA LYS A 408 6.89 -2.08 -23.33
C LYS A 408 7.02 -1.56 -24.75
N ILE A 409 8.25 -1.22 -25.12
CA ILE A 409 8.59 -0.80 -26.47
C ILE A 409 9.69 -1.70 -27.03
N HIS A 410 9.57 -2.02 -28.31
CA HIS A 410 10.65 -2.64 -29.07
C HIS A 410 10.73 -2.06 -30.48
N ARG A 411 11.84 -2.32 -31.15
CA ARG A 411 12.09 -1.87 -32.52
C ARG A 411 11.43 -2.79 -33.54
N ASN A 412 10.85 -2.22 -34.57
CA ASN A 412 10.57 -2.93 -35.81
C ASN A 412 11.02 -2.06 -36.99
N SER A 413 12.26 -2.29 -37.47
CA SER A 413 12.96 -1.45 -38.45
C SER A 413 13.05 0.02 -37.98
N TRP A 414 12.46 0.99 -38.70
CA TRP A 414 12.51 2.41 -38.35
C TRP A 414 11.37 2.87 -37.42
N GLY A 415 10.42 1.99 -37.11
CA GLY A 415 9.28 2.31 -36.25
C GLY A 415 9.31 1.58 -34.92
N LEU A 416 8.75 2.23 -33.91
CA LEU A 416 8.59 1.68 -32.57
C LEU A 416 7.26 0.93 -32.47
N VAL A 417 7.30 -0.26 -31.87
CA VAL A 417 6.14 -1.08 -31.52
C VAL A 417 5.89 -0.94 -30.03
N LEU A 418 4.71 -0.46 -29.67
CA LEU A 418 4.28 -0.25 -28.29
C LEU A 418 3.21 -1.29 -27.93
N SER A 419 3.46 -2.05 -26.85
CA SER A 419 2.43 -2.82 -26.16
C SER A 419 2.26 -2.26 -24.75
N GLY A 420 1.07 -2.37 -24.18
CA GLY A 420 0.87 -1.96 -22.81
C GLY A 420 -0.53 -2.18 -22.29
N THR A 421 -0.67 -1.94 -21.00
CA THR A 421 -1.88 -2.15 -20.22
C THR A 421 -2.23 -0.85 -19.51
N VAL A 422 -3.46 -0.38 -19.71
CA VAL A 422 -3.99 0.84 -19.11
C VAL A 422 -5.25 0.52 -18.34
N LEU A 423 -5.31 1.00 -17.10
CA LEU A 423 -6.50 1.01 -16.28
C LEU A 423 -7.25 2.32 -16.46
N ILE A 424 -8.56 2.23 -16.68
CA ILE A 424 -9.49 3.35 -16.55
C ILE A 424 -10.14 3.25 -15.17
N GLN A 425 -9.93 4.26 -14.32
CA GLN A 425 -10.30 4.19 -12.90
C GLN A 425 -11.72 4.70 -12.61
N ASP A 426 -12.28 5.50 -13.53
CA ASP A 426 -13.58 6.12 -13.32
C ASP A 426 -14.68 5.17 -13.82
N GLN A 427 -15.54 4.72 -12.90
CA GLN A 427 -16.77 3.99 -13.22
C GLN A 427 -17.85 5.02 -13.58
N SER A 428 -17.74 5.58 -14.79
CA SER A 428 -18.84 6.33 -15.39
C SER A 428 -19.87 5.37 -15.98
N ASP A 429 -21.15 5.74 -15.98
CA ASP A 429 -22.22 4.98 -16.63
C ASP A 429 -21.99 4.75 -18.13
N ASP A 430 -21.14 5.57 -18.79
CA ASP A 430 -20.81 5.47 -20.21
C ASP A 430 -19.29 5.34 -20.46
N LEU A 431 -18.73 4.21 -20.03
CA LEU A 431 -17.30 3.91 -20.21
C LEU A 431 -16.87 3.90 -21.69
N ILE A 432 -17.78 3.50 -22.58
CA ILE A 432 -17.54 3.43 -24.03
C ILE A 432 -17.24 4.84 -24.58
N SER A 433 -18.10 5.82 -24.27
CA SER A 433 -17.90 7.23 -24.67
C SER A 433 -16.64 7.82 -24.05
N ASP A 434 -16.32 7.45 -22.82
CA ASP A 434 -15.15 7.95 -22.13
C ASP A 434 -13.85 7.45 -22.75
N ILE A 435 -13.75 6.16 -23.10
CA ILE A 435 -12.61 5.60 -23.85
C ILE A 435 -12.46 6.31 -25.20
N ARG A 436 -13.57 6.50 -25.91
CA ARG A 436 -13.66 7.20 -27.20
C ARG A 436 -13.09 8.62 -27.14
N LYS A 437 -13.31 9.37 -26.06
CA LYS A 437 -12.77 10.73 -25.86
C LYS A 437 -11.27 10.74 -25.60
N VAL A 438 -10.71 9.65 -25.05
CA VAL A 438 -9.32 9.64 -24.55
C VAL A 438 -8.35 8.72 -25.29
N LEU A 439 -8.72 8.20 -26.48
CA LEU A 439 -7.88 7.32 -27.30
C LEU A 439 -6.44 7.84 -27.49
N ARG A 440 -6.28 9.13 -27.82
CA ARG A 440 -4.95 9.76 -27.95
C ARG A 440 -4.17 9.74 -26.63
N ARG A 441 -4.85 9.98 -25.51
CA ARG A 441 -4.25 10.01 -24.17
C ARG A 441 -3.80 8.61 -23.75
N ILE A 442 -4.58 7.57 -24.02
CA ILE A 442 -4.21 6.16 -23.78
C ILE A 442 -2.86 5.86 -24.46
N ILE A 443 -2.75 6.07 -25.76
CA ILE A 443 -1.51 5.80 -26.51
C ILE A 443 -0.35 6.67 -26.01
N SER A 444 -0.56 7.99 -25.86
CA SER A 444 0.51 8.92 -25.48
C SER A 444 1.04 8.67 -24.06
N LYS A 445 0.17 8.35 -23.10
CA LYS A 445 0.57 8.00 -21.74
C LYS A 445 1.34 6.70 -21.71
N SER A 446 0.87 5.66 -22.40
CA SER A 446 1.60 4.39 -22.49
C SER A 446 2.96 4.55 -23.14
N LEU A 447 3.06 5.33 -24.22
CA LEU A 447 4.34 5.63 -24.87
C LEU A 447 5.29 6.41 -23.94
N SER A 448 4.78 7.42 -23.23
CA SER A 448 5.56 8.18 -22.25
C SER A 448 6.06 7.28 -21.13
N HIS A 449 5.20 6.39 -20.62
CA HIS A 449 5.55 5.42 -19.58
C HIS A 449 6.67 4.49 -20.04
N ALA A 450 6.55 3.88 -21.23
CA ALA A 450 7.57 2.99 -21.75
C ALA A 450 8.92 3.71 -21.99
N ARG A 451 8.88 4.94 -22.53
CA ARG A 451 10.08 5.76 -22.76
C ARG A 451 10.77 6.18 -21.47
N GLN A 452 10.03 6.35 -20.36
CA GLN A 452 10.61 6.64 -19.05
C GLN A 452 11.37 5.45 -18.48
N HIS A 453 10.92 4.22 -18.76
CA HIS A 453 11.55 2.97 -18.35
C HIS A 453 12.67 2.51 -19.30
N THR A 454 12.84 3.19 -20.44
CA THR A 454 13.92 2.93 -21.40
C THR A 454 15.10 3.86 -21.12
N SER A 455 16.32 3.31 -21.20
CA SER A 455 17.55 4.09 -21.01
C SER A 455 17.56 5.35 -21.88
N ARG A 456 18.13 6.44 -21.36
CA ARG A 456 18.29 7.70 -22.13
C ARG A 456 19.24 7.56 -23.30
N LEU A 457 20.15 6.58 -23.22
CA LEU A 457 21.16 6.28 -24.25
C LEU A 457 20.61 5.38 -25.36
N ASP A 458 19.46 4.76 -25.14
CA ASP A 458 18.86 3.85 -26.10
C ASP A 458 18.09 4.63 -27.18
N LEU A 459 18.50 4.46 -28.44
CA LEU A 459 17.86 5.07 -29.60
C LEU A 459 16.37 4.71 -29.70
N LEU A 460 15.95 3.55 -29.17
CA LEU A 460 14.53 3.14 -29.14
C LEU A 460 13.64 4.20 -28.49
N ARG A 461 14.15 4.91 -27.48
CA ARG A 461 13.41 5.96 -26.77
C ARG A 461 12.94 7.08 -27.69
N TYR A 462 13.68 7.37 -28.77
CA TYR A 462 13.44 8.52 -29.65
C TYR A 462 12.76 8.16 -30.96
N LEU A 463 12.68 6.87 -31.30
CA LEU A 463 12.03 6.43 -32.54
C LEU A 463 10.53 6.80 -32.59
N PRO A 464 10.00 7.12 -33.79
CA PRO A 464 8.58 7.42 -33.95
C PRO A 464 7.72 6.17 -33.75
N LEU A 465 6.53 6.36 -33.19
CA LEU A 465 5.56 5.28 -33.00
C LEU A 465 5.09 4.75 -34.37
N GLY A 466 5.40 3.49 -34.67
CA GLY A 466 5.00 2.79 -35.88
C GLY A 466 3.78 1.86 -35.67
N TYR A 467 3.66 1.28 -34.49
CA TYR A 467 2.51 0.48 -34.08
C TYR A 467 2.27 0.59 -32.59
N ALA A 468 1.01 0.62 -32.16
CA ALA A 468 0.62 0.48 -30.77
C ALA A 468 -0.55 -0.48 -30.64
N ARG A 469 -0.53 -1.33 -29.61
CA ARG A 469 -1.68 -2.08 -29.12
C ARG A 469 -1.73 -1.98 -27.59
N ILE A 470 -2.73 -1.29 -27.10
CA ILE A 470 -2.91 -1.07 -25.66
C ILE A 470 -4.18 -1.78 -25.21
N SER A 471 -4.06 -2.67 -24.24
CA SER A 471 -5.20 -3.29 -23.56
C SER A 471 -5.73 -2.35 -22.49
N VAL A 472 -7.04 -2.11 -22.50
CA VAL A 472 -7.73 -1.23 -21.55
C VAL A 472 -8.55 -2.09 -20.59
N TYR A 473 -8.29 -1.94 -19.29
CA TYR A 473 -8.97 -2.67 -18.23
C TYR A 473 -9.77 -1.72 -17.33
N CYS A 474 -10.86 -2.22 -16.73
CA CYS A 474 -11.63 -1.52 -15.70
C CYS A 474 -11.27 -1.97 -14.26
N GLY A 475 -10.66 -3.15 -14.09
CA GLY A 475 -10.16 -3.66 -12.80
C GLY A 475 -8.64 -3.52 -12.64
N ASP A 476 -8.16 -3.08 -11.47
CA ASP A 476 -6.72 -3.04 -11.15
C ASP A 476 -6.28 -4.38 -10.55
N HIS A 477 -5.28 -5.00 -11.16
CA HIS A 477 -4.70 -6.27 -10.75
C HIS A 477 -3.17 -6.16 -10.65
N ARG A 478 -2.54 -7.18 -10.07
CA ARG A 478 -1.06 -7.30 -10.12
C ARG A 478 -0.61 -7.38 -11.57
N ARG A 479 0.55 -6.82 -11.91
CA ARG A 479 1.03 -6.79 -13.32
C ARG A 479 1.03 -8.16 -13.99
N ARG A 480 1.45 -9.19 -13.24
CA ARG A 480 1.48 -10.60 -13.72
C ARG A 480 0.10 -11.20 -14.02
N GLN A 481 -0.99 -10.61 -13.54
CA GLN A 481 -2.37 -11.06 -13.79
C GLN A 481 -3.00 -10.39 -15.02
N PHE A 482 -2.36 -9.35 -15.57
CA PHE A 482 -2.82 -8.78 -16.84
C PHE A 482 -2.42 -9.70 -18.00
N GLY A 483 -3.41 -10.39 -18.56
CA GLY A 483 -3.27 -11.27 -19.71
C GLY A 483 -4.60 -11.94 -20.04
N GLY A 484 -4.73 -12.46 -21.26
CA GLY A 484 -5.94 -13.15 -21.71
C GLY A 484 -7.16 -12.24 -21.92
N LEU A 485 -8.32 -12.88 -22.06
CA LEU A 485 -9.63 -12.25 -22.34
C LEU A 485 -10.50 -12.18 -21.07
N GLY A 486 -9.90 -11.77 -19.95
CA GLY A 486 -10.61 -11.69 -18.66
C GLY A 486 -11.78 -10.70 -18.69
N LYS A 487 -12.70 -10.84 -17.73
CA LYS A 487 -13.92 -10.01 -17.63
C LYS A 487 -13.63 -8.52 -17.52
N ASP A 488 -12.51 -8.15 -16.90
CA ASP A 488 -12.12 -6.75 -16.72
C ASP A 488 -11.45 -6.13 -17.95
N LEU A 489 -11.15 -6.92 -19.00
CA LEU A 489 -10.63 -6.38 -20.26
C LEU A 489 -11.79 -5.73 -21.01
N VAL A 490 -11.77 -4.41 -21.14
CA VAL A 490 -12.83 -3.65 -21.82
C VAL A 490 -12.62 -3.68 -23.34
N CYS A 491 -11.43 -3.31 -23.79
CA CYS A 491 -11.10 -3.27 -25.21
C CYS A 491 -9.59 -3.27 -25.45
N THR A 492 -9.19 -3.40 -26.71
CA THR A 492 -7.84 -3.04 -27.15
C THR A 492 -7.88 -1.84 -28.09
N VAL A 493 -7.05 -0.84 -27.81
CA VAL A 493 -6.87 0.36 -28.64
C VAL A 493 -5.60 0.20 -29.45
N GLN A 494 -5.73 0.27 -30.77
CA GLN A 494 -4.66 0.07 -31.71
C GLN A 494 -4.41 1.30 -32.58
N VAL A 495 -3.13 1.54 -32.91
CA VAL A 495 -2.70 2.49 -33.93
C VAL A 495 -1.70 1.78 -34.81
N GLN A 496 -1.94 1.75 -36.12
CA GLN A 496 -1.08 1.05 -37.07
C GLN A 496 -0.61 2.01 -38.16
N ARG A 497 0.72 2.20 -38.25
CA ARG A 497 1.40 2.86 -39.37
C ARG A 497 2.30 1.88 -40.13
N ILE A 498 2.85 0.89 -39.43
CA ILE A 498 3.55 -0.24 -40.04
C ILE A 498 2.53 -1.27 -40.51
N ILE A 499 2.28 -1.30 -41.83
CA ILE A 499 1.23 -2.14 -42.45
C ILE A 499 1.51 -3.64 -42.27
N ARG A 500 2.78 -4.05 -42.30
CA ARG A 500 3.18 -5.47 -42.21
C ARG A 500 2.87 -6.17 -40.87
N ILE A 501 2.58 -5.41 -39.80
CA ILE A 501 2.24 -6.02 -38.50
C ILE A 501 0.77 -6.46 -38.55
N GLN A 502 0.53 -7.76 -38.66
CA GLN A 502 -0.80 -8.33 -38.48
C GLN A 502 -0.93 -8.82 -37.04
N ALA A 503 -1.86 -8.23 -36.29
CA ALA A 503 -2.12 -8.61 -34.91
C ALA A 503 -3.52 -9.23 -34.82
N PRO A 504 -3.68 -10.41 -34.21
CA PRO A 504 -4.98 -11.04 -34.07
C PRO A 504 -5.87 -10.19 -33.16
N ASP A 505 -7.14 -10.02 -33.52
CA ASP A 505 -8.13 -9.37 -32.68
C ASP A 505 -8.55 -10.28 -31.51
N ILE A 506 -9.23 -9.69 -30.54
CA ILE A 506 -9.88 -10.46 -29.48
C ILE A 506 -10.95 -11.35 -30.14
N PHE A 507 -11.01 -12.62 -29.76
CA PHE A 507 -12.00 -13.54 -30.31
C PHE A 507 -13.43 -13.02 -30.06
N GLY A 508 -14.22 -12.90 -31.13
CA GLY A 508 -15.60 -12.40 -31.06
C GLY A 508 -15.75 -10.89 -30.83
N SER A 509 -14.67 -10.09 -30.92
CA SER A 509 -14.72 -8.66 -30.63
C SER A 509 -15.54 -7.84 -31.63
N THR A 510 -16.21 -6.81 -31.13
CA THR A 510 -16.82 -5.77 -31.97
C THR A 510 -15.76 -4.74 -32.35
N ILE A 511 -15.51 -4.54 -33.64
CA ILE A 511 -14.45 -3.65 -34.14
C ILE A 511 -15.05 -2.29 -34.49
N GLU A 512 -14.47 -1.23 -33.92
CA GLU A 512 -14.79 0.16 -34.21
C GLU A 512 -13.55 0.88 -34.77
N LYS A 513 -13.71 1.66 -35.85
CA LYS A 513 -12.63 2.52 -36.38
C LYS A 513 -12.99 3.99 -36.17
N ARG A 514 -12.07 4.75 -35.56
CA ARG A 514 -12.22 6.19 -35.35
C ARG A 514 -10.95 6.93 -35.78
N GLY A 515 -10.97 7.43 -37.02
CA GLY A 515 -9.79 8.01 -37.67
C GLY A 515 -8.65 6.98 -37.74
N ARG A 516 -7.50 7.30 -37.15
CA ARG A 516 -6.32 6.41 -37.12
C ARG A 516 -6.32 5.36 -36.00
N TYR A 517 -7.35 5.35 -35.15
CA TYR A 517 -7.47 4.43 -34.03
C TYR A 517 -8.44 3.31 -34.38
N ARG A 518 -8.05 2.07 -34.08
CA ARG A 518 -8.91 0.88 -34.13
C ARG A 518 -9.18 0.43 -32.70
N ILE A 519 -10.44 0.20 -32.37
CA ILE A 519 -10.86 -0.31 -31.06
C ILE A 519 -11.46 -1.69 -31.29
N ALA A 520 -10.98 -2.70 -30.59
CA ALA A 520 -11.63 -4.01 -30.55
C ALA A 520 -12.22 -4.20 -29.15
N TRP A 521 -13.54 -4.12 -29.06
CA TRP A 521 -14.32 -4.24 -27.83
C TRP A 521 -14.43 -5.71 -27.40
N ASN A 522 -14.20 -6.00 -26.12
CA ASN A 522 -14.31 -7.35 -25.61
C ASN A 522 -15.79 -7.75 -25.49
N ARG A 523 -16.20 -8.81 -26.18
CA ARG A 523 -17.57 -9.29 -26.19
C ARG A 523 -18.05 -9.73 -24.81
N ALA A 524 -17.22 -10.47 -24.08
CA ALA A 524 -17.57 -10.95 -22.74
C ALA A 524 -17.86 -9.78 -21.77
N TRP A 525 -17.14 -8.67 -21.92
CA TRP A 525 -17.37 -7.47 -21.13
C TRP A 525 -18.67 -6.75 -21.52
N LEU A 526 -19.00 -6.68 -22.82
CA LEU A 526 -20.27 -6.11 -23.29
C LEU A 526 -21.48 -6.92 -22.79
N GLU A 527 -21.41 -8.25 -22.86
CA GLU A 527 -22.47 -9.15 -22.37
C GLU A 527 -22.66 -9.02 -20.85
N ASP A 528 -21.58 -8.88 -20.07
CA ASP A 528 -21.66 -8.65 -18.62
C ASP A 528 -22.29 -7.27 -18.29
N MET A 529 -22.18 -6.25 -19.17
CA MET A 529 -22.88 -4.97 -19.00
C MET A 529 -24.38 -5.09 -19.29
N ASP A 530 -24.76 -5.78 -20.37
CA ASP A 530 -26.16 -5.94 -20.78
C ASP A 530 -26.95 -6.88 -19.85
N GLY A 531 -26.26 -7.75 -19.11
CA GLY A 531 -26.84 -8.70 -18.16
C GLY A 531 -27.02 -8.18 -16.72
N GLN A 532 -26.63 -6.93 -16.41
CA GLN A 532 -26.91 -6.33 -15.11
C GLN A 532 -28.36 -5.83 -15.05
N PRO A 533 -29.21 -6.31 -14.11
CA PRO A 533 -30.47 -5.63 -13.85
C PRO A 533 -30.13 -4.20 -13.41
N ALA A 534 -30.83 -3.21 -13.99
CA ALA A 534 -30.76 -1.84 -13.54
C ALA A 534 -30.95 -1.80 -12.01
N VAL A 535 -29.92 -1.31 -11.30
CA VAL A 535 -29.97 -1.11 -9.84
C VAL A 535 -31.00 -0.04 -9.51
#